data_AF-X1NF04-F1
#
_entry.id   AF-X1NF04-F1
#
_cell.length_a   1.000
_cell.length_b   1.000
_cell.length_c   1.000
_cell.angle_alpha   90.00
_cell.angle_beta   90.00
_cell.angle_gamma   90.00
#
_symmetry.space_group_name_H-M   'P 1'
#
loop_
_entity.id
_entity.type
_entity.pdbx_description
1 polymer ?
#
loop_
_entity_poly.entity_id
_entity_poly.type
_entity_poly.pdbx_seq_one_letter_code
_entity_poly.pdbx_strand_id
1 'polypeptide(L)' 'AVVLLHEQDNANSDIYRIVPFIKNQVVIKSKATAYVCENYVCKQPVNKINDLDKMLSDISSVK' A
#
# COMPACT_ATOMS: atom_id res chain seq x y z
N ALA A 1 -4.37 6.23 -10.98
CA ALA A 1 -3.81 5.54 -9.80
C ALA A 1 -3.04 4.31 -10.28
N VAL A 2 -1.96 3.93 -9.58
CA VAL A 2 -1.23 2.68 -9.83
C VAL A 2 -1.46 1.77 -8.64
N VAL A 3 -1.73 0.50 -8.88
CA VAL A 3 -1.93 -0.52 -7.84
C VAL A 3 -0.82 -1.54 -7.96
N LEU A 4 -0.18 -1.86 -6.83
CA LEU A 4 0.92 -2.81 -6.74
C LEU A 4 0.54 -3.91 -5.76
N LEU A 5 0.85 -5.16 -6.11
CA LEU A 5 0.74 -6.30 -5.21
C LEU A 5 2.14 -6.66 -4.72
N HIS A 6 2.33 -6.68 -3.40
CA HIS A 6 3.58 -7.03 -2.76
C HIS A 6 3.46 -8.39 -2.09
N GLU A 7 3.97 -9.43 -2.76
CA GLU A 7 4.10 -10.77 -2.18
C GLU A 7 5.37 -10.85 -1.33
N GLN A 8 5.22 -10.61 -0.02
CA GLN A 8 6.35 -10.47 0.90
C GLN A 8 7.23 -11.72 1.00
N ASP A 9 6.64 -12.92 0.90
CA ASP A 9 7.36 -14.19 0.99
C ASP A 9 8.16 -14.52 -0.29
N ASN A 10 8.00 -13.71 -1.35
CA ASN A 10 8.77 -13.83 -2.58
C ASN A 10 9.90 -12.80 -2.61
N ALA A 11 10.98 -13.10 -1.88
CA ALA A 11 12.17 -12.25 -1.74
C ALA A 11 12.88 -11.92 -3.07
N ASN A 12 12.65 -12.72 -4.13
CA ASN A 12 13.23 -12.56 -5.47
C ASN A 12 12.28 -11.89 -6.47
N SER A 13 11.21 -11.25 -6.00
CA SER A 13 10.24 -10.63 -6.90
C SER A 13 10.89 -9.48 -7.70
N ASP A 14 10.81 -9.56 -9.03
CA ASP A 14 11.28 -8.51 -9.95
C ASP A 14 10.71 -7.13 -9.63
N ILE A 15 9.56 -7.09 -8.94
CA ILE A 15 8.91 -5.87 -8.50
C ILE A 15 9.78 -5.04 -7.53
N TYR A 16 10.67 -5.67 -6.75
CA TYR A 16 11.61 -4.92 -5.90
C TYR A 16 12.69 -4.18 -6.68
N ARG A 17 13.00 -4.63 -7.90
CA ARG A 17 13.92 -3.93 -8.80
C ARG A 17 13.25 -2.74 -9.47
N ILE A 18 11.97 -2.89 -9.83
CA ILE A 18 11.19 -1.85 -10.51
C ILE A 18 10.72 -0.78 -9.52
N VAL A 19 10.28 -1.19 -8.33
CA VAL A 19 9.65 -0.33 -7.32
C VAL A 19 10.24 -0.61 -5.92
N PRO A 20 11.48 -0.19 -5.65
CA PRO A 20 12.23 -0.63 -4.46
C PRO A 20 11.62 -0.20 -3.11
N PHE A 21 10.82 0.87 -3.08
CA PHE A 21 10.25 1.39 -1.83
C PHE A 21 9.21 0.44 -1.21
N ILE A 22 8.62 -0.48 -2.00
CA ILE A 22 7.64 -1.47 -1.52
C ILE A 22 8.20 -2.48 -0.52
N LYS A 23 9.53 -2.63 -0.45
CA LYS A 23 10.20 -3.48 0.55
C LYS A 23 9.81 -3.15 1.99
N ASN A 24 9.47 -1.88 2.24
CA ASN A 24 9.07 -1.40 3.57
C ASN A 24 7.55 -1.43 3.77
N GLN A 25 6.75 -1.73 2.75
CA GLN A 25 5.28 -1.84 2.83
C GLN A 25 4.87 -3.29 3.11
N VAL A 26 5.25 -3.76 4.29
CA VAL A 26 5.07 -5.15 4.73
C VAL A 26 3.68 -5.42 5.31
N VAL A 27 3.34 -6.69 5.45
CA VAL A 27 2.19 -7.15 6.22
C VAL A 27 2.32 -6.71 7.68
N ILE A 28 1.27 -6.11 8.24
CA ILE A 28 1.21 -5.70 9.64
C ILE A 28 0.22 -6.58 10.39
N LYS A 29 0.62 -7.08 11.57
CA LYS A 29 -0.22 -7.92 12.46
C LYS A 29 -0.77 -9.18 11.76
N SER A 30 -0.03 -9.73 10.79
CA SER A 30 -0.44 -10.91 10.01
C SER A 30 -1.80 -10.73 9.32
N LYS A 31 -2.10 -9.52 8.83
CA LYS A 31 -3.34 -9.20 8.11
C LYS A 31 -3.03 -8.54 6.77
N ALA A 32 -3.91 -8.76 5.79
CA ALA A 32 -3.89 -7.99 4.55
C ALA A 32 -3.81 -6.49 4.87
N THR A 33 -2.76 -5.83 4.37
CA THR A 33 -2.41 -4.45 4.74
C THR A 33 -2.34 -3.63 3.47
N ALA A 34 -3.15 -2.57 3.40
CA ALA A 34 -3.14 -1.64 2.28
C ALA A 34 -2.35 -0.38 2.65
N TYR A 35 -1.51 0.06 1.72
CA TYR A 35 -0.77 1.31 1.79
C TYR A 35 -1.27 2.24 0.68
N VAL A 36 -1.64 3.46 1.05
CA VAL A 36 -2.01 4.50 0.09
C VAL A 36 -1.00 5.62 0.23
N CYS A 37 -0.29 5.91 -0.87
CA CYS A 37 0.78 6.89 -0.88
C CYS A 37 0.48 7.97 -1.93
N GLU A 38 0.75 9.22 -1.56
CA GLU A 38 0.54 10.41 -2.37
C GLU A 38 1.77 11.30 -2.21
N ASN A 39 2.27 11.89 -3.30
CA ASN A 39 3.43 12.79 -3.27
C ASN A 39 4.64 12.20 -2.51
N TYR A 40 4.92 10.91 -2.72
CA TYR A 40 6.01 10.16 -2.08
C TYR A 40 5.84 9.95 -0.56
N VAL A 41 4.67 10.26 0.01
CA VAL A 41 4.35 10.07 1.43
C VAL A 41 3.19 9.09 1.57
N CYS A 42 3.39 8.05 2.37
CA CYS A 42 2.33 7.07 2.66
C CYS A 42 1.53 7.49 3.89
N LYS A 43 0.20 7.32 3.80
CA LYS A 43 -0.70 7.44 4.96
C LYS A 43 -0.49 6.26 5.91
N GLN A 44 -1.13 6.33 7.07
CA GLN A 44 -1.15 5.23 8.02
C GLN A 44 -1.76 3.97 7.35
N PRO A 45 -1.08 2.81 7.40
CA PRO A 45 -1.59 1.59 6.77
C PRO A 45 -2.86 1.08 7.46
N VAL A 46 -3.76 0.49 6.66
CA VAL A 46 -5.05 -0.04 7.12
C VAL A 46 -5.20 -1.52 6.81
N ASN A 47 -5.96 -2.22 7.64
CA ASN A 47 -6.23 -3.66 7.53
C ASN A 47 -7.73 -4.00 7.53
N LYS A 48 -8.59 -3.00 7.33
CA LYS A 48 -10.04 -3.17 7.18
C LYS A 48 -10.50 -2.45 5.92
N ILE A 49 -11.44 -3.08 5.21
CA ILE A 49 -11.96 -2.54 3.95
C ILE A 49 -12.63 -1.18 4.13
N ASN A 50 -13.41 -0.98 5.20
CA ASN A 50 -14.08 0.29 5.47
C ASN A 50 -13.09 1.43 5.73
N ASP A 51 -11.94 1.13 6.36
CA ASP A 51 -10.91 2.15 6.62
C ASP A 51 -10.20 2.54 5.32
N LEU A 52 -9.98 1.58 4.42
CA LEU A 52 -9.44 1.84 3.08
C LEU A 52 -10.41 2.64 2.21
N ASP A 53 -11.69 2.26 2.19
CA ASP A 53 -12.73 2.96 1.43
C ASP A 53 -12.86 4.42 1.85
N LYS A 54 -12.90 4.66 3.16
CA LYS A 54 -12.87 6.01 3.72
C LYS A 54 -11.63 6.79 3.27
N MET A 55 -10.45 6.18 3.39
CA MET A 55 -9.19 6.83 3.00
C MET A 55 -9.13 7.19 1.51
N LEU A 56 -9.64 6.31 0.64
CA LEU A 56 -9.69 6.55 -0.81
C LEU A 56 -10.74 7.59 -1.18
N SER A 57 -11.88 7.61 -0.50
CA SER A 57 -12.91 8.63 -0.66
C SER A 57 -12.41 10.02 -0.24
N ASP A 58 -11.67 10.10 0.87
CA ASP A 58 -11.05 11.34 1.33
C ASP A 58 -10.08 11.88 0.27
N ILE A 59 -9.27 11.02 -0.35
CA ILE A 59 -8.30 11.42 -1.40
C ILE A 59 -9.02 11.82 -2.70
N SER A 60 -10.10 11.12 -3.06
CA SER A 60 -10.86 11.40 -4.29
C SER A 60 -11.67 12.70 -4.20
N SER A 61 -11.94 13.17 -2.99
CA SER A 61 -12.71 14.40 -2.72
C SER A 61 -11.84 15.67 -2.69
N VAL A 62 -10.50 15.55 -2.76
CA VAL A 62 -9.56 16.69 -2.87
C VAL A 62 -9.35 17.11 -4.34
N LYS A 63 -10.42 17.09 -5.14
CA LYS A 63 -10.37 17.56 -6.52
C LYS A 63 -10.82 19.01 -6.63
#